data_AF-A0A7Y0GW31-F1
#
_entry.id   AF-A0A7Y0GW31-F1
#
_cell.length_a   1.000
_cell.length_b   1.000
_cell.length_c   1.000
_cell.angle_alpha   90.00
_cell.angle_beta   90.00
_cell.angle_gamma   90.00
#
_symmetry.space_group_name_H-M   'P 1'
#
loop_
_entity.id
_entity.type
_entity.pdbx_description
1 polymer ?
#
loop_
_entity_poly.entity_id
_entity_poly.type
_entity_poly.pdbx_seq_one_letter_code
_entity_poly.pdbx_strand_id
1 'polypeptide(L)'
;MSSERASRLARLDQPREASRSLFGRPAMDPDTFGRFAEKFARYMGTAKFLVYMTVFVLLWIAFNVVGIMNHKWDVYPFIFLTLMLSLQASYAAPLILLAQNRQTDRDRVALEQDRASYERNLADTEFLTREVASLRIALRDMATRDYLRSELRSLLDEMEQRGIQMSVEGSRLPPSADPPLAFEGPKPT
;
A
#
# COMPACT_ATOMS: atom_id res chain seq x y z
N MET A 1 -16.91 8.28 -58.31
CA MET A 1 -15.60 8.94 -58.15
C MET A 1 -15.63 9.84 -56.93
N SER A 2 -15.66 9.27 -55.72
CA SER A 2 -15.96 10.04 -54.49
C SER A 2 -15.32 9.41 -53.25
N SER A 3 -14.05 8.98 -53.34
CA SER A 3 -13.34 8.40 -52.18
C SER A 3 -11.83 8.72 -52.13
N GLU A 4 -11.41 9.94 -52.48
CA GLU A 4 -9.98 10.33 -52.39
C GLU A 4 -9.70 11.59 -51.56
N ARG A 5 -10.70 12.21 -50.93
CA ARG A 5 -10.50 13.47 -50.18
C ARG A 5 -10.32 13.30 -48.66
N ALA A 6 -10.51 12.11 -48.10
CA ALA A 6 -10.54 11.91 -46.65
C ALA A 6 -9.17 11.60 -45.99
N SER A 7 -8.10 11.39 -46.76
CA SER A 7 -6.80 10.92 -46.23
C SER A 7 -5.74 12.01 -46.01
N ARG A 8 -6.05 13.30 -46.25
CA ARG A 8 -5.08 14.41 -46.07
C ARG A 8 -5.05 15.07 -44.69
N LEU A 9 -5.96 14.72 -43.78
CA LEU A 9 -6.00 15.29 -42.43
C LEU A 9 -5.34 14.40 -41.36
N ALA A 10 -4.66 13.33 -41.79
CA ALA A 10 -3.87 12.50 -40.88
C ALA A 10 -2.49 13.15 -40.63
N ARG A 11 -2.23 13.44 -39.35
CA ARG A 11 -0.90 13.67 -38.73
C ARG A 11 -0.27 15.06 -38.89
N LEU A 12 -0.95 16.07 -38.37
CA LEU A 12 -0.31 17.34 -37.97
C LEU A 12 -0.28 17.50 -36.44
N ASP A 13 -0.06 16.42 -35.70
CA ASP A 13 0.03 16.49 -34.24
C ASP A 13 1.04 15.48 -33.68
N GLN A 14 2.26 15.52 -34.22
CA GLN A 14 3.42 15.00 -33.51
C GLN A 14 4.29 16.21 -33.18
N PRO A 15 4.35 16.64 -31.90
CA PRO A 15 5.30 17.66 -31.51
C PRO A 15 6.69 17.10 -31.81
N ARG A 16 7.33 17.76 -32.77
CA ARG A 16 8.69 17.50 -33.22
C ARG A 16 9.60 17.73 -32.01
N GLU A 17 10.11 16.67 -31.41
CA GLU A 17 11.14 16.73 -30.36
C GLU A 17 12.43 17.28 -30.96
N ALA A 18 12.47 18.61 -31.12
CA ALA A 18 13.67 19.35 -31.40
C ALA A 18 14.43 19.51 -30.08
N SER A 19 15.24 18.52 -29.72
CA SER A 19 16.38 18.76 -28.85
C SER A 19 17.59 17.98 -29.34
N ARG A 20 18.46 18.71 -30.05
CA ARG A 20 19.84 18.32 -30.35
C ARG A 20 20.57 18.06 -29.03
N SER A 21 20.68 16.80 -28.64
CA SER A 21 21.72 16.38 -27.70
C SER A 21 23.02 16.13 -28.47
N LEU A 22 23.68 17.20 -28.91
CA LEU A 22 25.02 17.14 -29.54
C LEU A 22 26.14 16.84 -28.52
N PHE A 23 25.82 16.86 -27.23
CA PHE A 23 26.69 16.38 -26.18
C PHE A 23 26.13 15.04 -25.70
N GLY A 24 26.84 13.96 -26.00
CA GLY A 24 26.62 12.70 -25.32
C GLY A 24 26.77 12.94 -23.83
N ARG A 25 25.67 12.88 -23.09
CA ARG A 25 25.74 12.79 -21.63
C ARG A 25 26.65 11.60 -21.36
N PRO A 26 27.79 11.75 -20.67
CA PRO A 26 28.55 10.58 -20.25
C PRO A 26 27.57 9.73 -19.44
N ALA A 27 27.24 8.56 -19.97
CA ALA A 27 26.48 7.55 -19.27
C ALA A 27 27.39 7.05 -18.15
N MET A 28 27.48 7.85 -17.08
CA MET A 28 28.16 7.49 -15.85
C MET A 28 27.42 6.26 -15.34
N ASP A 29 28.13 5.13 -15.28
CA ASP A 29 27.57 3.83 -14.93
C ASP A 29 26.81 3.91 -13.58
N PRO A 30 25.46 3.87 -13.60
CA PRO A 30 24.64 4.17 -12.43
C PRO A 30 24.90 3.25 -11.22
N ASP A 31 25.37 2.03 -11.49
CA ASP A 31 25.54 0.97 -10.51
C ASP A 31 26.82 1.11 -9.67
N THR A 32 27.88 1.69 -10.22
CA THR A 32 29.13 1.95 -9.47
C THR A 32 28.97 3.16 -8.54
N PHE A 33 28.39 4.24 -9.07
CA PHE A 33 28.14 5.45 -8.29
C PHE A 33 27.06 5.24 -7.21
N GLY A 34 26.03 4.42 -7.51
CA GLY A 34 24.96 4.14 -6.55
C GLY A 34 25.45 3.43 -5.28
N ARG A 35 26.34 2.45 -5.43
CA ARG A 35 26.97 1.74 -4.31
C ARG A 35 27.92 2.65 -3.51
N PHE A 36 28.61 3.57 -4.18
CA PHE A 36 29.47 4.55 -3.53
C PHE A 36 28.66 5.55 -2.71
N ALA A 37 27.59 6.11 -3.29
CA ALA A 37 26.69 7.04 -2.61
C ALA A 37 26.01 6.41 -1.38
N GLU A 38 25.61 5.14 -1.47
CA GLU A 38 25.00 4.44 -0.34
C GLU A 38 26.01 4.20 0.82
N LYS A 39 27.26 3.89 0.49
CA LYS A 39 28.34 3.85 1.50
C LYS A 39 28.62 5.23 2.09
N PHE A 40 28.66 6.27 1.26
CA PHE A 40 28.87 7.65 1.70
C PHE A 40 27.74 8.16 2.60
N ALA A 41 26.49 7.87 2.27
CA ALA A 41 25.32 8.23 3.07
C ALA A 41 25.36 7.56 4.45
N ARG A 42 25.69 6.27 4.51
CA ARG A 42 25.91 5.56 5.79
C ARG A 42 27.07 6.15 6.58
N TYR A 43 28.14 6.58 5.91
CA TYR A 43 29.32 7.14 6.55
C TYR A 43 29.03 8.54 7.14
N MET A 44 28.37 9.43 6.40
CA MET A 44 28.00 10.77 6.89
C MET A 44 26.90 10.75 7.97
N GLY A 45 25.96 9.81 7.91
CA GLY A 45 24.89 9.71 8.92
C GLY A 45 25.33 9.20 10.29
N THR A 46 26.58 8.74 10.42
CA THR A 46 27.09 8.14 11.66
C THR A 46 27.95 9.15 12.43
N ALA A 47 27.76 9.28 13.76
CA ALA A 47 28.56 10.15 14.63
C ALA A 47 30.08 9.89 14.56
N LYS A 48 30.48 8.72 14.06
CA LYS A 48 31.88 8.33 13.82
C LYS A 48 32.62 9.28 12.84
N PHE A 49 31.93 9.89 11.88
CA PHE A 49 32.56 10.82 10.94
C PHE A 49 33.07 12.09 11.65
N LEU A 50 32.23 12.68 12.50
CA LEU A 50 32.59 13.86 13.28
C LEU A 50 33.76 13.56 14.21
N VAL A 51 33.75 12.42 14.90
CA VAL A 51 34.84 11.99 15.77
C VAL A 51 36.15 11.86 14.99
N TYR A 52 36.13 11.21 13.81
CA TYR A 52 37.33 11.07 12.98
C TYR A 52 37.87 12.43 12.52
N MET A 53 36.99 13.35 12.10
CA MET A 53 37.39 14.70 11.70
C MET A 53 37.99 15.51 12.86
N THR A 54 37.40 15.43 14.05
CA THR A 54 37.96 16.08 15.24
C THR A 54 39.34 15.51 15.60
N VAL A 55 39.49 14.18 15.58
CA VAL A 55 40.78 13.54 15.84
C VAL A 55 41.83 13.94 14.81
N PHE A 56 41.46 14.02 13.52
CA PHE A 56 42.37 14.48 12.46
C PHE A 56 42.85 15.91 12.70
N VAL A 57 41.96 16.83 13.03
CA VAL A 57 42.31 18.23 13.36
C VAL A 57 43.22 18.28 14.58
N LEU A 58 42.92 17.54 15.65
CA LEU A 58 43.75 17.49 16.85
C LEU A 58 45.15 16.91 16.58
N LEU A 59 45.24 15.83 15.78
CA LEU A 59 46.50 15.24 15.38
C LEU A 59 47.33 16.21 14.53
N TRP A 60 46.69 16.98 13.64
CA TRP A 60 47.37 18.00 12.85
C TRP A 60 47.96 19.11 13.72
N ILE A 61 47.17 19.62 14.68
CA ILE A 61 47.64 20.60 15.66
C ILE A 61 48.79 20.02 16.48
N ALA A 62 48.68 18.78 16.96
CA ALA A 62 49.73 18.12 17.72
C ALA A 62 51.02 17.91 16.90
N PHE A 63 50.90 17.46 15.65
CA PHE A 63 52.04 17.31 14.74
C PHE A 63 52.73 18.65 14.49
N ASN A 64 51.96 19.72 14.34
CA ASN A 64 52.50 21.06 14.20
C ASN A 64 53.25 21.51 15.46
N VAL A 65 52.66 21.34 16.64
CA VAL A 65 53.27 21.72 17.93
C VAL A 65 54.56 20.94 18.21
N VAL A 66 54.61 19.65 17.86
CA VAL A 66 55.84 18.85 17.96
C VAL A 66 56.87 19.29 16.90
N GLY A 67 56.42 19.65 15.70
CA GLY A 67 57.26 20.20 14.64
C GLY A 67 57.96 21.52 15.00
N ILE A 68 57.32 22.35 15.84
CA ILE A 68 57.89 23.64 16.32
C ILE A 68 59.27 23.47 16.99
N MET A 69 59.57 22.31 17.58
CA MET A 69 60.87 22.08 18.23
C MET A 69 62.05 22.02 17.24
N ASN A 70 61.83 21.69 15.96
CA ASN A 70 62.92 21.54 14.97
C ASN A 70 62.69 22.30 13.64
N HIS A 71 61.46 22.63 13.26
CA HIS A 71 61.15 23.37 12.03
C HIS A 71 59.77 24.04 12.11
N LYS A 72 59.69 25.37 11.88
CA LYS A 72 58.43 26.13 11.85
C LYS A 72 57.64 25.88 10.56
N TRP A 73 57.08 24.69 10.39
CA TRP A 73 56.39 24.29 9.16
C TRP A 73 55.02 24.96 8.95
N ASP A 74 54.28 25.32 10.01
CA ASP A 74 53.02 26.08 9.88
C ASP A 74 52.68 26.82 11.20
N VAL A 75 53.14 28.07 11.33
CA VAL A 75 52.94 28.91 12.54
C VAL A 75 51.48 29.40 12.61
N TYR A 76 50.95 29.60 13.83
CA TYR A 76 49.62 30.18 14.08
C TYR A 76 49.35 31.37 13.14
N PRO A 77 48.33 31.36 12.26
CA PRO A 77 47.01 30.69 12.40
C PRO A 77 46.79 29.38 11.58
N PHE A 78 47.80 28.54 11.35
CA PHE A 78 47.67 27.26 10.61
C PHE A 78 47.12 27.42 9.19
N ILE A 79 47.88 28.08 8.31
CA ILE A 79 47.42 28.43 6.96
C ILE A 79 47.15 27.19 6.11
N PHE A 80 47.95 26.13 6.26
CA PHE A 80 47.77 24.91 5.47
C PHE A 80 46.53 24.14 5.89
N LEU A 81 46.24 24.07 7.19
CA LEU A 81 44.99 23.48 7.69
C LEU A 81 43.79 24.22 7.13
N THR A 82 43.83 25.56 7.16
CA THR A 82 42.75 26.40 6.65
C THR A 82 42.56 26.25 5.14
N LEU A 83 43.65 26.21 4.37
CA LEU A 83 43.61 25.96 2.92
C LEU A 83 43.06 24.56 2.59
N MET A 84 43.44 23.56 3.38
CA MET A 84 42.93 22.20 3.20
C MET A 84 41.44 22.11 3.52
N LEU A 85 40.98 22.75 4.60
CA LEU A 85 39.56 22.80 4.96
C LEU A 85 38.72 23.56 3.93
N SER A 86 39.22 24.67 3.40
CA SER A 86 38.51 25.43 2.36
C SER A 86 38.42 24.65 1.04
N LEU A 87 39.50 23.96 0.65
CA LEU A 87 39.48 23.03 -0.49
C LEU A 87 38.51 21.86 -0.25
N GLN A 88 38.49 21.30 0.95
CA GLN A 88 37.60 20.20 1.33
C GLN A 88 36.12 20.61 1.19
N ALA A 89 35.77 21.81 1.62
CA ALA A 89 34.43 22.36 1.42
C ALA A 89 34.11 22.61 -0.07
N SER A 90 35.08 23.14 -0.83
CA SER A 90 34.91 23.44 -2.26
C SER A 90 34.64 22.19 -3.11
N TYR A 91 35.36 21.09 -2.86
CA TYR A 91 35.14 19.82 -3.55
C TYR A 91 33.87 19.08 -3.09
N ALA A 92 33.40 19.34 -1.85
CA ALA A 92 32.18 18.73 -1.35
C ALA A 92 30.95 19.20 -2.15
N ALA A 93 30.87 20.47 -2.53
CA ALA A 93 29.74 21.04 -3.27
C ALA A 93 29.39 20.30 -4.58
N PRO A 94 30.33 20.06 -5.51
CA PRO A 94 30.02 19.30 -6.73
C PRO A 94 29.68 17.84 -6.43
N LEU A 95 30.32 17.20 -5.44
CA LEU A 95 29.99 15.82 -5.07
C LEU A 95 28.55 15.74 -4.51
N ILE A 96 28.16 16.70 -3.68
CA ILE A 96 26.80 16.82 -3.16
C ILE A 96 25.81 17.07 -4.30
N LEU A 97 26.11 17.96 -5.26
CA LEU A 97 25.26 18.20 -6.42
C LEU A 97 25.04 16.93 -7.26
N LEU A 98 26.09 16.14 -7.49
CA LEU A 98 25.95 14.86 -8.19
C LEU A 98 25.13 13.84 -7.38
N ALA A 99 25.31 13.80 -6.07
CA ALA A 99 24.50 12.93 -5.20
C ALA A 99 23.02 13.35 -5.17
N GLN A 100 22.75 14.66 -5.17
CA GLN A 100 21.41 15.24 -5.18
C GLN A 100 20.67 14.99 -6.49
N ASN A 101 21.31 15.17 -7.66
CA ASN A 101 20.67 14.92 -8.96
C ASN A 101 20.08 13.50 -9.04
N ARG A 102 20.82 12.51 -8.54
CA ARG A 102 20.36 11.11 -8.53
C ARG A 102 19.26 10.87 -7.50
N GLN A 103 19.31 11.56 -6.36
CA GLN A 103 18.22 11.49 -5.38
C GLN A 103 16.92 12.01 -6.00
N THR A 104 16.99 13.15 -6.69
CA THR A 104 15.86 13.72 -7.44
C THR A 104 15.33 12.78 -8.51
N ASP A 105 16.19 12.07 -9.25
CA ASP A 105 15.77 11.08 -10.25
C ASP A 105 15.03 9.89 -9.61
N ARG A 106 15.52 9.38 -8.47
CA ARG A 106 14.83 8.32 -7.71
C ARG A 106 13.50 8.81 -7.16
N ASP A 107 13.48 10.00 -6.58
CA ASP A 107 12.28 10.61 -6.01
C ASP A 107 11.23 10.83 -7.10
N ARG A 108 11.65 11.18 -8.33
CA ARG A 108 10.75 11.28 -9.48
C ARG A 108 10.10 9.94 -9.84
N VAL A 109 10.88 8.85 -9.95
CA VAL A 109 10.34 7.51 -10.24
C VAL A 109 9.38 7.06 -9.14
N ALA A 110 9.74 7.30 -7.87
CA ALA A 110 8.89 6.99 -6.74
C ALA A 110 7.55 7.75 -6.80
N LEU A 111 7.57 9.05 -7.14
CA LEU A 111 6.36 9.85 -7.31
C LEU A 111 5.49 9.38 -8.49
N GLU A 112 6.10 8.94 -9.60
CA GLU A 112 5.35 8.41 -10.75
C GLU A 112 4.67 7.07 -10.38
N GLN A 113 5.34 6.20 -9.65
CA GLN A 113 4.77 4.94 -9.14
C GLN A 113 3.66 5.17 -8.12
N ASP A 114 3.86 6.12 -7.22
CA ASP A 114 2.89 6.52 -6.21
C ASP A 114 1.60 7.03 -6.87
N ARG A 115 1.72 7.93 -7.87
CA ARG A 115 0.58 8.39 -8.67
C ARG A 115 -0.18 7.25 -9.34
N ALA A 116 0.53 6.33 -10.02
CA ALA A 116 -0.10 5.18 -10.66
C ALA A 116 -0.81 4.26 -9.64
N SER A 117 -0.23 4.13 -8.44
CA SER A 117 -0.84 3.35 -7.35
C SER A 117 -2.10 4.03 -6.80
N TYR A 118 -2.08 5.36 -6.63
CA TYR A 118 -3.26 6.14 -6.24
C TYR A 118 -4.39 6.04 -7.26
N GLU A 119 -4.10 6.12 -8.55
CA GLU A 119 -5.11 5.96 -9.61
C GLU A 119 -5.77 4.57 -9.56
N ARG A 120 -4.99 3.50 -9.34
CA ARG A 120 -5.52 2.15 -9.17
C ARG A 120 -6.38 2.02 -7.92
N ASN A 121 -5.92 2.54 -6.78
CA ASN A 121 -6.67 2.51 -5.53
C ASN A 121 -8.00 3.26 -5.64
N LEU A 122 -8.03 4.37 -6.38
CA LEU A 122 -9.25 5.12 -6.65
C LEU A 122 -10.20 4.31 -7.52
N ALA A 123 -9.71 3.69 -8.60
CA ALA A 123 -10.52 2.81 -9.45
C ALA A 123 -11.07 1.59 -8.69
N ASP A 124 -10.26 0.97 -7.83
CA ASP A 124 -10.69 -0.15 -6.98
C ASP A 124 -11.75 0.30 -5.97
N THR A 125 -11.60 1.48 -5.38
CA THR A 125 -12.59 2.05 -4.46
C THR A 125 -13.91 2.35 -5.17
N GLU A 126 -13.86 2.92 -6.38
CA GLU A 126 -15.04 3.16 -7.21
C GLU A 126 -15.74 1.85 -7.60
N PHE A 127 -14.95 0.84 -7.98
CA PHE A 127 -15.46 -0.50 -8.29
C PHE A 127 -16.17 -1.12 -7.08
N LEU A 128 -15.50 -1.16 -5.92
CA LEU A 128 -16.08 -1.68 -4.68
C LEU A 128 -17.34 -0.91 -4.28
N THR A 129 -17.36 0.42 -4.44
CA THR A 129 -18.53 1.24 -4.14
C THR A 129 -19.71 0.88 -5.06
N ARG A 130 -19.45 0.64 -6.34
CA ARG A 130 -20.46 0.24 -7.32
C ARG A 130 -20.99 -1.17 -7.03
N GLU A 131 -20.11 -2.11 -6.72
CA GLU A 131 -20.48 -3.49 -6.35
C GLU A 131 -21.27 -3.53 -5.03
N VAL A 132 -20.90 -2.73 -4.04
CA VAL A 132 -21.67 -2.62 -2.80
C VAL A 132 -23.05 -2.00 -3.05
N ALA A 133 -23.14 -1.00 -3.95
CA ALA A 133 -24.42 -0.41 -4.32
C ALA A 133 -25.34 -1.40 -5.06
N SER A 134 -24.81 -2.18 -6.01
CA SER A 134 -25.57 -3.22 -6.72
C SER A 134 -26.01 -4.34 -5.78
N LEU A 135 -25.11 -4.82 -4.92
CA LEU A 135 -25.40 -5.83 -3.91
C LEU A 135 -26.47 -5.35 -2.93
N ARG A 136 -26.43 -4.09 -2.50
CA ARG A 136 -27.45 -3.49 -1.63
C ARG A 136 -28.83 -3.47 -2.30
N ILE A 137 -28.90 -3.17 -3.60
CA ILE A 137 -30.18 -3.18 -4.34
C ILE A 137 -30.71 -4.61 -4.45
N ALA A 138 -29.88 -5.57 -4.86
CA ALA A 138 -30.25 -6.98 -4.95
C ALA A 138 -30.74 -7.55 -3.60
N LEU A 139 -30.04 -7.23 -2.51
CA LEU A 139 -30.45 -7.61 -1.16
C LEU A 139 -31.74 -6.93 -0.73
N ARG A 140 -31.99 -5.68 -1.10
CA ARG A 140 -33.25 -4.97 -0.80
C ARG A 140 -34.45 -5.62 -1.48
N ASP A 141 -34.27 -6.11 -2.71
CA ASP A 141 -35.34 -6.78 -3.45
C ASP A 141 -35.61 -8.20 -2.90
N MET A 142 -34.56 -8.94 -2.52
CA MET A 142 -34.71 -10.29 -1.91
C MET A 142 -35.19 -10.25 -0.45
N ALA A 143 -34.72 -9.28 0.34
CA ALA A 143 -35.12 -9.08 1.73
C ALA A 143 -36.29 -8.08 1.84
N THR A 144 -37.28 -8.20 0.95
CA THR A 144 -38.51 -7.42 1.13
C THR A 144 -39.06 -7.75 2.52
N ARG A 145 -39.27 -6.73 3.36
CA ARG A 145 -39.81 -6.89 4.73
C ARG A 145 -41.04 -7.79 4.74
N ASP A 146 -41.84 -7.73 3.69
CA ASP A 146 -43.04 -8.53 3.52
C ASP A 146 -42.74 -10.02 3.25
N TYR A 147 -41.67 -10.36 2.53
CA TYR A 147 -41.21 -11.74 2.33
C TYR A 147 -40.64 -12.34 3.62
N LEU A 148 -39.74 -11.61 4.31
CA LEU A 148 -39.23 -12.03 5.62
C LEU A 148 -40.37 -12.18 6.64
N ARG A 149 -41.38 -11.29 6.57
CA ARG A 149 -42.55 -11.34 7.45
C ARG A 149 -43.51 -12.47 7.08
N SER A 150 -43.70 -12.76 5.80
CA SER A 150 -44.53 -13.89 5.36
C SER A 150 -43.87 -15.21 5.73
N GLU A 151 -42.55 -15.33 5.59
CA GLU A 151 -41.83 -16.56 5.94
C GLU A 151 -41.79 -16.77 7.45
N LEU A 152 -41.54 -15.72 8.24
CA LEU A 152 -41.66 -15.79 9.69
C LEU A 152 -43.08 -16.17 10.15
N ARG A 153 -44.12 -15.65 9.48
CA ARG A 153 -45.51 -16.04 9.77
C ARG A 153 -45.82 -17.46 9.36
N SER A 154 -45.39 -17.88 8.18
CA SER A 154 -45.54 -19.24 7.66
C SER A 154 -44.92 -20.25 8.63
N LEU A 155 -43.69 -20.00 9.09
CA LEU A 155 -43.01 -20.83 10.07
C LEU A 155 -43.70 -20.81 11.46
N LEU A 156 -44.26 -19.66 11.87
CA LEU A 156 -45.04 -19.58 13.12
C LEU A 156 -46.34 -20.38 13.04
N ASP A 157 -47.08 -20.24 11.95
CA ASP A 157 -48.34 -20.96 11.70
C ASP A 157 -48.09 -22.47 11.60
N GLU A 158 -46.97 -22.89 10.98
CA GLU A 158 -46.58 -24.30 10.92
C GLU A 158 -46.27 -24.87 12.30
N MET A 159 -45.58 -24.11 13.15
CA MET A 159 -45.31 -24.48 14.55
C MET A 159 -46.61 -24.54 15.37
N GLU A 160 -47.52 -23.58 15.18
CA GLU A 160 -48.82 -23.55 15.85
C GLU A 160 -49.70 -24.74 15.41
N GLN A 161 -49.77 -25.05 14.12
CA GLN A 161 -50.49 -26.23 13.62
C GLN A 161 -49.92 -27.54 14.16
N ARG A 162 -48.60 -27.67 14.29
CA ARG A 162 -47.98 -28.84 14.93
C ARG A 162 -48.29 -28.91 16.42
N GLY A 163 -48.29 -27.77 17.12
CA GLY A 163 -48.72 -27.68 18.53
C GLY A 163 -50.19 -28.01 18.73
N ILE A 164 -51.06 -27.57 17.81
CA ILE A 164 -52.49 -27.89 17.77
C ILE A 164 -52.71 -29.36 17.44
N GLN A 165 -51.94 -29.94 16.51
CA GLN A 165 -52.00 -31.38 16.23
C GLN A 165 -51.61 -32.22 17.45
N MET A 166 -50.60 -31.83 18.23
CA MET A 166 -50.29 -32.50 19.50
C MET A 166 -51.43 -32.40 20.52
N SER A 167 -52.13 -31.26 20.57
CA SER A 167 -53.29 -31.03 21.45
C SER A 167 -54.54 -31.82 21.04
N VAL A 168 -54.82 -31.90 19.73
CA VAL A 168 -55.99 -32.58 19.17
C VAL A 168 -55.84 -34.10 19.23
N GLU A 169 -54.64 -34.63 19.02
CA GLU A 169 -54.38 -36.07 19.16
C GLU A 169 -54.47 -36.53 20.62
N GLY A 170 -54.10 -35.65 21.58
CA GLY A 170 -54.29 -35.91 23.02
C GLY A 170 -55.74 -35.94 23.49
N SER A 171 -56.69 -35.41 22.70
CA SER A 171 -58.11 -35.32 23.06
C SER A 171 -59.00 -36.41 22.42
N ARG A 172 -58.46 -37.25 21.53
CA ARG A 172 -59.19 -38.39 20.95
C ARG A 172 -58.94 -39.66 21.77
N LEU A 173 -59.52 -39.74 22.97
CA LEU A 173 -59.71 -41.04 23.62
C LEU A 173 -60.85 -41.78 22.88
N PRO A 174 -60.70 -43.08 22.53
CA PRO A 174 -61.76 -43.83 21.86
C PRO A 174 -63.00 -43.99 22.76
N PRO A 175 -64.23 -43.97 22.21
CA PRO A 175 -65.43 -44.20 22.99
C PRO A 175 -65.45 -45.64 23.53
N SER A 176 -65.83 -45.73 24.80
CA SER A 176 -65.91 -46.92 25.64
C SER A 176 -66.38 -48.20 24.94
N ALA A 177 -65.63 -49.28 25.20
CA ALA A 177 -65.95 -50.65 24.86
C ALA A 177 -67.35 -51.10 25.34
N ASP A 178 -67.97 -51.98 24.55
CA ASP A 178 -69.20 -52.70 24.85
C ASP A 178 -69.14 -53.44 26.22
N PRO A 179 -70.28 -53.58 26.92
CA PRO A 179 -70.32 -54.30 28.20
C PRO A 179 -70.10 -55.81 28.00
N PRO A 180 -69.52 -56.52 29.00
CA PRO A 180 -69.15 -57.92 28.84
C PRO A 180 -70.39 -58.82 28.85
N LEU A 181 -70.36 -59.82 27.96
CA LEU A 181 -71.33 -60.91 27.83
C LEU A 181 -71.57 -61.59 29.19
N ALA A 182 -72.78 -61.46 29.73
CA ALA A 182 -73.24 -62.23 30.87
C ALA A 182 -73.50 -63.68 30.43
N PHE A 183 -72.75 -64.60 31.01
CA PHE A 183 -72.91 -66.05 30.90
C PHE A 183 -74.33 -66.48 31.29
N GLU A 184 -75.06 -67.10 30.37
CA GLU A 184 -76.31 -67.79 30.64
C GLU A 184 -75.99 -69.26 30.98
N GLY A 185 -76.08 -69.61 32.28
CA GLY A 185 -76.01 -70.98 32.76
C GLY A 185 -77.41 -71.61 32.87
N PRO A 186 -77.55 -72.94 32.74
CA PRO A 186 -78.85 -73.60 32.60
C PRO A 186 -79.59 -73.74 33.94
N LYS A 187 -80.92 -73.54 33.95
CA LYS A 187 -81.80 -73.91 35.07
C LYS A 187 -82.30 -75.36 34.95
N PRO A 188 -82.17 -76.20 35.99
CA PRO A 188 -82.97 -77.40 36.15
C PRO A 188 -84.37 -77.07 36.74
N THR A 189 -85.28 -78.02 36.54
CA THR A 189 -86.68 -78.13 37.02
C THR A 189 -86.95 -77.61 38.43
#